data_AF-A0A067Q281-F1
#
_entry.id   AF-A0A067Q281-F1
#
_cell.length_a   1.000
_cell.length_b   1.000
_cell.length_c   1.000
_cell.angle_alpha   90.00
_cell.angle_beta   90.00
_cell.angle_gamma   90.00
#
_symmetry.space_group_name_H-M   'P 1'
#
loop_
_entity.id
_entity.type
_entity.pdbx_description
1 polymer ?
#
loop_
_entity_poly.entity_id
_entity_poly.type
_entity_poly.pdbx_seq_one_letter_code
_entity_poly.pdbx_strand_id
1 'polypeptide(L)'
;MSLFHAYLKNSVDDATLRYVMTFASREVADEWWRIVSTPPSPYTKTITRISPQFYTHKNDPLLVCDFFCGRYHEATPPFLGRMFFTTLNRSDLGDGLAIIPPIDIADHVSGNW
;
A
#
# COMPACT_ATOMS: atom_id res chain seq x y z
N MET A 1 -19.32 -3.69 -0.31
CA MET A 1 -18.23 -4.61 -0.71
C MET A 1 -17.80 -4.28 -2.12
N SER A 2 -16.95 -3.28 -2.25
CA SER A 2 -16.31 -2.92 -3.53
C SER A 2 -14.81 -3.05 -3.34
N LEU A 3 -14.10 -3.39 -4.42
CA LEU A 3 -12.65 -3.37 -4.43
C LEU A 3 -12.15 -2.01 -3.96
N PHE A 4 -11.14 -2.02 -3.11
CA PHE A 4 -10.45 -0.83 -2.67
C PHE A 4 -9.03 -0.87 -3.22
N HIS A 5 -8.58 0.23 -3.81
CA HIS A 5 -7.23 0.29 -4.32
C HIS A 5 -6.51 1.52 -3.75
N ALA A 6 -5.20 1.38 -3.58
CA ALA A 6 -4.32 2.43 -3.13
C ALA A 6 -2.98 2.39 -3.87
N TYR A 7 -2.31 3.53 -3.95
CA TYR A 7 -0.95 3.64 -4.46
C TYR A 7 0.07 3.49 -3.35
N LEU A 8 1.17 2.81 -3.67
CA LEU A 8 2.38 2.80 -2.89
C LEU A 8 3.54 3.26 -3.77
N LYS A 9 4.12 4.42 -3.46
CA LYS A 9 5.14 5.09 -4.27
C LYS A 9 6.47 5.20 -3.53
N ASN A 10 7.59 5.10 -4.24
CA ASN A 10 8.89 5.43 -3.66
C ASN A 10 8.91 6.92 -3.23
N SER A 11 9.45 7.19 -2.04
CA SER A 11 9.61 8.55 -1.52
C SER A 11 10.79 9.31 -2.11
N VAL A 12 11.75 8.60 -2.73
CA VAL A 12 12.96 9.21 -3.31
C VAL A 12 12.72 9.80 -4.69
N ASP A 13 11.86 9.16 -5.51
CA ASP A 13 11.54 9.62 -6.86
C ASP A 13 10.17 9.13 -7.35
N ASP A 14 9.75 9.65 -8.50
CA ASP A 14 8.43 9.43 -9.09
C ASP A 14 8.36 8.32 -10.14
N ALA A 15 9.50 7.70 -10.44
CA ALA A 15 9.66 6.81 -11.57
C ALA A 15 9.97 5.36 -11.16
N THR A 16 10.42 5.12 -9.94
CA THR A 16 10.90 3.82 -9.48
C THR A 16 9.97 3.18 -8.45
N LEU A 17 9.87 1.84 -8.48
CA LEU A 17 9.27 1.01 -7.44
C LEU A 17 7.90 1.51 -6.96
N ARG A 18 6.96 1.62 -7.90
CA ARG A 18 5.58 2.02 -7.64
C ARG A 18 4.67 0.80 -7.75
N TYR A 19 3.66 0.77 -6.91
CA TYR A 19 2.72 -0.34 -6.85
C TYR A 19 1.29 0.18 -6.73
N VAL A 20 0.36 -0.55 -7.35
CA VAL A 20 -1.05 -0.52 -6.98
C VAL A 20 -1.28 -1.65 -5.99
N MET A 21 -1.84 -1.31 -4.83
CA MET A 21 -2.32 -2.26 -3.84
C MET A 21 -3.81 -2.47 -4.09
N THR A 22 -4.22 -3.70 -4.34
CA THR A 22 -5.63 -4.06 -4.54
C THR A 22 -6.11 -4.84 -3.33
N PHE A 23 -7.20 -4.39 -2.73
CA PHE A 23 -7.83 -4.99 -1.56
C PHE A 23 -9.26 -5.40 -1.88
N ALA A 24 -9.71 -6.51 -1.29
CA ALA A 24 -11.08 -7.00 -1.41
C ALA A 24 -12.11 -6.00 -0.86
N SER A 25 -11.70 -5.14 0.09
CA SER A 25 -12.51 -4.06 0.62
C SER A 25 -11.63 -3.01 1.34
N ARG A 26 -12.23 -1.87 1.72
CA ARG A 26 -11.56 -0.83 2.52
C ARG A 26 -11.12 -1.36 3.88
N GLU A 27 -11.96 -2.18 4.51
CA GLU A 27 -11.68 -2.77 5.82
C GLU A 27 -10.41 -3.64 5.78
N VAL A 28 -10.18 -4.37 4.68
CA VAL A 28 -8.93 -5.12 4.48
C VAL A 28 -7.72 -4.19 4.38
N ALA A 29 -7.86 -3.04 3.73
CA ALA A 29 -6.79 -2.05 3.63
C ALA A 29 -6.44 -1.43 4.99
N ASP A 30 -7.45 -1.15 5.81
CA ASP A 30 -7.25 -0.63 7.17
C ASP A 30 -6.68 -1.70 8.12
N GLU A 31 -7.10 -2.97 7.99
CA GLU A 31 -6.47 -4.13 8.67
C GLU A 31 -4.98 -4.24 8.34
N TRP A 32 -4.66 -4.19 7.04
CA TRP A 32 -3.28 -4.22 6.56
C TRP A 32 -2.46 -3.05 7.10
N TRP A 33 -3.01 -1.83 7.00
CA TRP A 33 -2.32 -0.63 7.48
C TRP A 33 -2.01 -0.72 8.98
N ARG A 34 -2.97 -1.17 9.80
CA ARG A 34 -2.76 -1.33 11.24
C ARG A 34 -1.62 -2.29 11.56
N ILE A 35 -1.48 -3.38 10.81
CA ILE A 35 -0.37 -4.34 10.99
C ILE A 35 0.96 -3.73 10.57
N VAL A 36 0.98 -3.01 9.45
CA VAL A 36 2.17 -2.34 8.92
C VAL A 36 2.64 -1.20 9.82
N SER A 37 1.71 -0.43 10.40
CA SER A 37 2.00 0.80 11.16
C SER A 37 2.21 0.57 12.66
N THR A 38 1.95 -0.63 13.18
CA THR A 38 2.06 -0.91 14.62
C THR A 38 3.37 -1.65 14.94
N PRO A 39 4.17 -1.20 15.92
CA PRO A 39 5.33 -1.93 16.41
C PRO A 39 4.96 -3.36 16.87
N PRO A 40 5.80 -4.37 16.64
CA PRO A 40 7.21 -4.30 16.21
C PRO A 40 7.42 -4.35 14.67
N SER A 41 6.41 -4.01 13.85
CA SER A 41 6.54 -4.05 12.39
C SER A 41 7.79 -3.28 11.89
N PRO A 42 8.65 -3.90 11.05
CA PRO A 42 9.78 -3.22 10.45
C PRO A 42 9.33 -2.13 9.47
N TYR A 43 8.10 -2.23 8.95
CA TYR A 43 7.54 -1.28 7.99
C TYR A 43 7.07 0.02 8.63
N THR A 44 6.95 0.10 9.96
CA THR A 44 6.57 1.33 10.68
C THR A 44 7.47 2.52 10.35
N LYS A 45 8.73 2.27 10.01
CA LYS A 45 9.73 3.29 9.62
C LYS A 45 9.91 3.45 8.11
N THR A 46 9.31 2.54 7.35
CA THR A 46 9.56 2.35 5.92
C THR A 46 8.37 2.81 5.10
N ILE A 47 7.14 2.54 5.53
CA ILE A 47 5.90 2.96 4.85
C ILE A 47 5.23 4.09 5.61
N THR A 48 4.81 5.13 4.90
CA THR A 48 4.01 6.24 5.43
C THR A 48 2.68 6.32 4.67
N ARG A 49 1.55 6.36 5.39
CA ARG A 49 0.22 6.63 4.81
C ARG A 49 0.02 8.14 4.71
N ILE A 50 -0.18 8.64 3.50
CA ILE A 50 -0.48 10.05 3.22
C ILE A 50 -1.99 10.26 3.18
N SER A 51 -2.72 9.32 2.58
CA SER A 51 -4.18 9.25 2.56
C SER A 51 -4.63 7.79 2.46
N PRO A 52 -5.92 7.46 2.62
CA PRO A 52 -6.42 6.10 2.44
C PRO A 52 -6.00 5.43 1.14
N GLN A 53 -5.89 6.20 0.05
CA GLN A 53 -5.51 5.71 -1.27
C GLN A 53 -4.06 6.03 -1.66
N PHE A 54 -3.25 6.63 -0.78
CA PHE A 54 -1.91 7.06 -1.14
C PHE A 54 -0.90 6.84 -0.01
N TYR A 55 0.13 6.05 -0.31
CA TYR A 55 1.19 5.66 0.61
C TYR A 55 2.55 5.91 -0.06
N THR A 56 3.55 6.23 0.75
CA THR A 56 4.94 6.32 0.32
C THR A 56 5.80 5.30 1.05
N HIS A 57 6.89 4.84 0.43
CA HIS A 57 7.88 4.01 1.09
C HIS A 57 9.30 4.54 0.93
N LYS A 58 10.16 4.27 1.92
CA LYS A 58 11.56 4.67 1.96
C LYS A 58 12.43 3.42 2.08
N ASN A 59 13.33 3.21 1.12
CA ASN A 59 14.29 2.11 1.08
C ASN A 59 13.64 0.71 1.08
N ASP A 60 13.60 0.06 -0.09
CA ASP A 60 13.87 -1.37 -0.36
C ASP A 60 13.09 -1.82 -1.62
N PRO A 61 13.76 -2.35 -2.67
CA PRO A 61 13.10 -2.91 -3.86
C PRO A 61 12.21 -4.14 -3.60
N LEU A 62 12.26 -4.74 -2.40
CA LEU A 62 11.60 -6.00 -2.10
C LEU A 62 10.47 -5.90 -1.09
N LEU A 63 9.99 -4.70 -0.73
CA LEU A 63 9.00 -4.50 0.34
C LEU A 63 7.76 -5.42 0.21
N VAL A 64 7.24 -5.55 -1.00
CA VAL A 64 6.10 -6.44 -1.33
C VAL A 64 6.46 -7.93 -1.20
N CYS A 65 7.63 -8.32 -1.69
CA CYS A 65 8.12 -9.70 -1.61
C CYS A 65 8.43 -10.07 -0.14
N ASP A 66 8.99 -9.13 0.63
CA ASP A 66 9.30 -9.32 2.05
C ASP A 66 8.04 -9.47 2.89
N PHE A 67 6.95 -8.81 2.49
CA PHE A 67 5.65 -8.97 3.15
C PHE A 67 5.13 -10.39 2.94
N PHE A 68 4.91 -10.83 1.70
CA PHE A 68 4.27 -12.13 1.43
C PHE A 68 5.19 -13.35 1.56
N CYS A 69 6.47 -13.21 1.24
CA CYS A 69 7.40 -14.34 1.10
C CYS A 69 8.61 -14.22 2.04
N GLY A 70 8.76 -13.11 2.76
CA GLY A 70 9.95 -12.83 3.57
C GLY A 70 9.67 -12.75 5.07
N ARG A 71 10.25 -11.74 5.71
CA ARG A 71 10.32 -11.60 7.18
C ARG A 71 8.97 -11.41 7.84
N TYR A 72 7.93 -11.07 7.07
CA TYR A 72 6.59 -10.82 7.59
C TYR A 72 5.55 -11.85 7.14
N HIS A 73 5.99 -12.96 6.53
CA HIS A 73 5.10 -14.00 6.01
C HIS A 73 4.17 -14.60 7.07
N GLU A 74 4.52 -14.58 8.37
CA GLU A 74 3.64 -15.07 9.44
C GLU A 74 2.39 -14.20 9.64
N ALA A 75 2.47 -12.91 9.30
CA ALA A 75 1.36 -11.96 9.40
C ALA A 75 0.51 -11.89 8.12
N THR A 76 0.89 -12.60 7.05
CA THR A 76 0.21 -12.57 5.75
C THR A 76 -0.92 -13.58 5.51
N PRO A 77 -1.08 -14.70 6.25
CA PRO A 77 -2.18 -15.63 6.00
C PRO A 77 -3.57 -14.97 5.95
N PRO A 78 -3.91 -13.98 6.81
CA PRO A 78 -5.19 -13.28 6.73
C PRO A 78 -5.41 -12.46 5.45
N PHE A 79 -4.37 -12.22 4.66
CA PHE A 79 -4.39 -11.36 3.47
C PHE A 79 -4.38 -12.16 2.16
N LEU A 80 -4.09 -13.46 2.21
CA LEU A 80 -4.13 -14.34 1.04
C LEU A 80 -5.54 -14.36 0.43
N GLY A 81 -5.64 -14.06 -0.87
CA GLY A 81 -6.92 -13.94 -1.58
C GLY A 81 -7.74 -12.70 -1.23
N ARG A 82 -7.27 -11.84 -0.31
CA ARG A 82 -7.94 -10.60 0.11
C ARG A 82 -7.18 -9.35 -0.31
N MET A 83 -5.90 -9.46 -0.65
CA MET A 83 -5.13 -8.38 -1.26
C MET A 83 -3.98 -8.89 -2.11
N PHE A 84 -3.51 -8.05 -3.04
CA PHE A 84 -2.29 -8.27 -3.80
C PHE A 84 -1.68 -6.93 -4.24
N PHE A 85 -0.41 -6.97 -4.69
CA PHE A 85 0.29 -5.81 -5.23
C PHE A 85 0.54 -6.02 -6.73
N THR A 86 0.39 -4.95 -7.51
CA THR A 86 0.76 -4.88 -8.92
C THR A 86 1.85 -3.85 -9.10
N THR A 87 3.02 -4.25 -9.60
CA THR A 87 4.12 -3.34 -9.91
C THR A 87 3.78 -2.49 -11.13
N LEU A 88 4.03 -1.19 -11.05
CA LEU A 88 3.92 -0.25 -12.17
C LEU A 88 5.32 0.01 -12.73
N ASN A 89 5.69 -0.70 -13.80
CA ASN A 89 7.02 -0.60 -14.41
C ASN A 89 7.20 0.73 -15.17
N ARG A 90 8.46 1.07 -15.43
CA ARG A 90 8.84 2.29 -16.18
C ARG A 90 8.28 2.30 -17.61
N SER A 91 8.12 1.12 -18.24
CA SER A 91 7.52 0.94 -19.57
C SER A 91 6.01 1.20 -19.60
N ASP A 92 5.33 1.00 -18.47
CA ASP A 92 3.87 1.12 -18.36
C ASP A 92 3.44 2.61 -18.30
N LEU A 93 4.41 3.52 -18.25
CA LEU A 93 4.22 4.97 -18.36
C LEU A 93 4.10 5.45 -19.82
N GLY A 94 4.37 4.59 -20.80
CA GLY A 94 4.17 4.91 -22.22
C GLY A 94 2.69 5.14 -22.56
N ASP A 95 1.78 4.53 -21.79
CA ASP A 95 0.33 4.68 -21.94
C ASP A 95 -0.34 4.74 -20.55
N GLY A 96 -0.09 5.82 -19.80
CA GLY A 96 -1.06 6.49 -18.92
C GLY A 96 -2.00 5.67 -18.00
N LEU A 97 -1.69 4.45 -17.57
CA LEU A 97 -2.68 3.59 -16.89
C LEU A 97 -2.15 3.00 -15.58
N ALA A 98 -2.47 3.70 -14.51
CA ALA A 98 -3.55 3.27 -13.63
C ALA A 98 -4.01 4.55 -12.94
N ILE A 99 -5.25 4.98 -13.16
CA ILE A 99 -5.92 5.97 -12.32
C ILE A 99 -6.98 5.17 -11.61
N ILE A 100 -6.64 4.65 -10.43
CA ILE A 100 -7.64 4.13 -9.50
C ILE A 100 -8.69 5.25 -9.36
N PRO A 101 -9.99 4.95 -9.54
CA PRO A 101 -11.01 5.98 -9.39
C PRO A 101 -10.87 6.60 -7.99
N PRO A 102 -10.79 7.94 -7.89
CA PRO A 102 -10.74 8.59 -6.59
C PRO A 102 -12.00 8.20 -5.82
N ILE A 103 -11.82 7.72 -4.61
CA ILE A 103 -12.92 7.39 -3.70
C ILE A 103 -13.02 8.55 -2.74
N ASP A 104 -14.22 9.15 -2.66
CA ASP A 104 -14.49 10.22 -1.72
C ASP A 104 -14.55 9.62 -0.31
N ILE A 105 -13.42 9.66 0.39
CA ILE A 105 -13.28 9.16 1.75
C ILE A 105 -13.08 10.36 2.66
N ALA A 106 -14.14 10.72 3.38
CA ALA A 106 -14.02 11.55 4.55
C ALA A 106 -13.35 10.72 5.66
N ASP A 107 -12.04 10.86 5.82
CA ASP A 107 -11.40 10.44 7.06
C ASP A 107 -11.82 11.45 8.13
N HIS A 108 -12.55 10.98 9.14
CA HIS A 108 -12.77 11.74 10.36
C HIS A 108 -11.44 11.81 11.13
N VAL A 109 -10.54 12.69 10.69
CA VAL A 109 -9.37 13.06 11.50
C VAL A 109 -9.90 13.93 12.63
N SER A 110 -10.43 13.29 13.68
CA SER A 110 -10.70 13.98 14.94
C SER A 110 -9.37 14.19 15.66
N GLY A 111 -8.81 15.40 15.55
CA GLY A 111 -7.93 15.95 16.59
C GLY A 111 -6.60 16.56 16.13
N ASN A 112 -6.56 17.89 16.25
CA ASN A 112 -5.47 18.81 16.63
C ASN A 112 -4.11 18.75 15.91
N TRP A 113 -3.90 19.78 15.09
CA TRP A 113 -2.61 20.37 14.71
C TRP A 113 -1.89 20.99 15.91
#